data_AF-A0A3C0K6N8-F1
#
_entry.id   AF-A0A3C0K6N8-F1
#
_cell.length_a   1.000
_cell.length_b   1.000
_cell.length_c   1.000
_cell.angle_alpha   90.00
_cell.angle_beta   90.00
_cell.angle_gamma   90.00
#
_symmetry.space_group_name_H-M   'P 1'
#
loop_
_entity.id
_entity.type
_entity.pdbx_description
1 polymer ?
#
loop_
_entity_poly.entity_id
_entity_poly.type
_entity_poly.pdbx_seq_one_letter_code
_entity_poly.pdbx_strand_id
1 'polypeptide(L)'
;MRICYFGAFDLSYTRNSYVRRCLELNNCSIFFCNVPQHWPTYKKVLPLIVQFCRFRNSCDIIIVAEFCQTVVPLAWLLGKITGKLIVFDM
;
A
#
# COMPACT_ATOMS: atom_id res chain seq x y z
N MET A 1 -9.34 -5.28 -11.57
CA MET A 1 -8.30 -5.76 -10.64
C MET A 1 -8.27 -4.84 -9.42
N ARG A 2 -8.13 -5.38 -8.20
CA ARG A 2 -8.16 -4.57 -6.98
C ARG A 2 -6.78 -4.49 -6.34
N ILE A 3 -6.30 -3.28 -6.17
CA ILE A 3 -4.92 -3.00 -5.76
C ILE A 3 -4.94 -2.35 -4.39
N CYS A 4 -4.19 -2.90 -3.45
CA CYS A 4 -3.87 -2.26 -2.19
C CYS A 4 -2.61 -1.43 -2.37
N TYR A 5 -2.74 -0.10 -2.37
CA TYR A 5 -1.59 0.80 -2.38
C TYR A 5 -1.18 1.07 -0.93
N PHE A 6 -0.06 0.47 -0.52
CA PHE A 6 0.37 0.30 0.86
C PHE A 6 1.61 1.13 1.15
N GLY A 7 1.59 1.90 2.25
CA GLY A 7 2.79 2.60 2.69
C GLY A 7 2.54 3.84 3.54
N ALA A 8 3.63 4.54 3.83
CA ALA A 8 3.61 5.79 4.57
C ALA A 8 4.02 6.94 3.64
N PHE A 9 3.06 7.51 2.93
CA PHE A 9 3.29 8.51 1.88
C PHE A 9 2.19 9.57 1.88
N ASP A 10 2.51 10.70 1.27
CA ASP A 10 1.56 11.77 1.03
C ASP A 10 0.73 11.48 -0.24
N LEU A 11 -0.60 11.58 -0.11
CA LEU A 11 -1.54 11.39 -1.21
C LEU A 11 -1.48 12.54 -2.23
N SER A 12 -1.07 13.74 -1.79
CA SER A 12 -0.91 14.92 -2.65
C SER A 12 0.40 14.92 -3.44
N TYR A 13 1.30 13.98 -3.14
CA TYR A 13 2.55 13.85 -3.87
C TYR A 13 2.30 13.45 -5.33
N THR A 14 2.89 14.20 -6.26
CA THR A 14 2.59 14.11 -7.70
C THR A 14 2.76 12.69 -8.23
N ARG A 15 3.81 11.96 -7.83
CA ARG A 15 4.05 10.58 -8.28
C ARG A 15 2.93 9.63 -7.87
N ASN A 16 2.47 9.70 -6.62
CA ASN A 16 1.37 8.86 -6.15
C ASN A 16 0.06 9.18 -6.87
N SER A 17 -0.19 10.47 -7.13
CA SER A 17 -1.38 10.90 -7.89
C SER A 17 -1.35 10.42 -9.34
N TYR A 18 -0.16 10.41 -9.96
CA TYR A 18 0.05 9.90 -11.32
C TYR A 18 -0.15 8.39 -11.38
N VAL A 19 0.50 7.63 -10.50
CA VAL A 19 0.36 6.17 -10.41
C VAL A 19 -1.10 5.78 -10.20
N ARG A 20 -1.78 6.48 -9.27
CA ARG A 20 -3.21 6.32 -9.05
C ARG A 20 -4.00 6.51 -10.35
N ARG A 21 -3.78 7.63 -11.04
CA ARG A 21 -4.55 7.96 -12.25
C ARG A 21 -4.32 6.94 -13.35
N CYS A 22 -3.08 6.50 -13.56
CA CYS A 22 -2.74 5.47 -14.54
C CYS A 22 -3.43 4.14 -14.23
N LEU A 23 -3.43 3.72 -12.97
CA LEU A 23 -4.11 2.49 -12.55
C LEU A 23 -5.64 2.60 -12.72
N GLU A 24 -6.24 3.73 -12.36
CA GLU A 24 -7.67 3.99 -12.58
C GLU A 24 -8.04 3.94 -14.07
N LEU A 25 -7.23 4.53 -14.95
CA LEU A 25 -7.42 4.49 -16.41
C LEU A 25 -7.35 3.06 -16.98
N ASN A 26 -6.64 2.15 -16.30
CA ASN A 26 -6.57 0.74 -16.65
C ASN A 26 -7.65 -0.12 -15.95
N ASN A 27 -8.76 0.47 -15.52
CA ASN A 27 -9.87 -0.21 -14.84
C ASN A 27 -9.45 -0.96 -13.55
N CYS A 28 -8.41 -0.47 -12.88
CA CYS A 28 -8.01 -0.98 -11.57
C CYS A 28 -8.68 -0.17 -10.45
N SER A 29 -9.23 -0.86 -9.45
CA SER A 29 -9.76 -0.23 -8.25
C SER A 29 -8.66 -0.18 -7.19
N ILE A 30 -8.38 1.01 -6.66
CA ILE A 30 -7.26 1.24 -5.75
C ILE A 30 -7.80 1.51 -4.36
N PHE A 31 -7.31 0.75 -3.39
CA PHE A 31 -7.54 0.96 -1.97
C PHE A 31 -6.27 1.51 -1.35
N PHE A 32 -6.33 2.72 -0.81
CA PHE A 32 -5.21 3.30 -0.09
C PHE A 32 -5.17 2.75 1.32
N CYS A 33 -4.12 1.98 1.62
CA CYS A 33 -3.73 1.64 2.98
C CYS A 33 -2.54 2.54 3.33
N ASN A 34 -2.85 3.77 3.75
CA ASN A 34 -1.84 4.79 3.97
C ASN A 34 -1.84 5.33 5.40
N VAL A 35 -0.68 5.84 5.79
CA VAL A 35 -0.47 6.58 7.04
C VAL A 35 0.44 7.77 6.76
N PRO A 36 0.38 8.84 7.57
CA PRO A 36 1.23 10.00 7.36
C PRO A 36 2.72 9.65 7.43
N GLN A 37 3.51 10.16 6.48
CA GLN A 37 4.94 9.87 6.37
C GLN A 37 5.74 10.32 7.60
N HIS A 38 5.29 11.38 8.30
CA HIS A 38 5.97 11.91 9.49
C HIS A 38 5.81 11.04 10.75
N TRP A 39 4.97 9.99 10.73
CA TRP A 39 4.80 9.13 11.91
C TRP A 39 6.04 8.28 12.20
N PRO A 40 6.36 7.99 13.47
CA PRO A 40 7.41 7.03 13.76
C PRO A 40 6.99 5.61 13.35
N THR A 41 7.95 4.77 12.95
CA THR A 41 7.71 3.45 12.36
C THR A 41 6.77 2.57 13.18
N TYR A 42 6.96 2.50 14.51
CA TYR A 42 6.13 1.68 15.38
C TYR A 42 4.64 2.11 15.37
N LYS A 43 4.35 3.41 15.22
CA LYS A 43 2.97 3.91 15.11
C LYS A 43 2.36 3.66 13.73
N LYS A 44 3.17 3.42 12.70
CA LYS A 44 2.69 3.15 11.33
C LYS A 44 2.23 1.70 11.17
N VAL A 45 2.91 0.76 11.84
CA VAL A 45 2.69 -0.69 11.66
C VAL A 45 1.25 -1.10 11.98
N LEU A 46 0.77 -0.79 13.19
CA LEU A 46 -0.57 -1.16 13.65
C LEU A 46 -1.70 -0.66 12.73
N PRO A 47 -1.81 0.66 12.43
CA PRO A 47 -2.87 1.16 11.56
C PRO A 47 -2.77 0.61 10.14
N LEU A 48 -1.57 0.40 9.60
CA LEU A 48 -1.41 -0.22 8.28
C LEU A 48 -1.91 -1.65 8.25
N ILE A 49 -1.63 -2.45 9.28
CA ILE A 49 -2.16 -3.82 9.41
C ILE A 49 -3.69 -3.79 9.52
N VAL A 50 -4.24 -2.92 10.36
CA VAL A 50 -5.70 -2.81 10.56
C VAL A 50 -6.39 -2.42 9.26
N GLN A 51 -5.89 -1.41 8.55
CA GLN A 51 -6.43 -1.01 7.25
C GLN A 51 -6.34 -2.16 6.24
N PHE A 52 -5.19 -2.83 6.14
CA PHE A 52 -5.02 -3.96 5.23
C PHE A 52 -5.97 -5.12 5.57
N CYS A 53 -6.11 -5.49 6.84
CA CYS A 53 -7.01 -6.56 7.27
C CYS A 53 -8.48 -6.29 6.91
N ARG A 54 -8.92 -5.04 6.89
CA ARG A 54 -10.28 -4.68 6.44
C ARG A 54 -10.50 -4.96 4.95
N PHE A 55 -9.47 -4.82 4.14
CA PHE A 55 -9.55 -4.99 2.68
C PHE A 55 -8.89 -6.27 2.16
N ARG A 56 -8.37 -7.14 3.04
CA ARG A 56 -7.60 -8.34 2.66
C ARG A 56 -8.33 -9.27 1.67
N ASN A 57 -9.65 -9.40 1.82
CA ASN A 57 -10.47 -10.25 0.95
C ASN A 57 -10.82 -9.56 -0.38
N SER A 58 -10.67 -8.24 -0.43
CA SER A 58 -11.01 -7.40 -1.58
C SER A 58 -9.79 -6.94 -2.37
N CYS A 59 -8.56 -7.31 -2.01
CA CYS A 59 -7.36 -6.92 -2.74
C CYS A 59 -6.71 -8.13 -3.39
N ASP A 60 -6.25 -7.98 -4.63
CA ASP A 60 -5.56 -9.02 -5.40
C ASP A 60 -4.04 -8.84 -5.32
N ILE A 61 -3.59 -7.58 -5.37
CA ILE A 61 -2.18 -7.18 -5.42
C ILE A 61 -1.92 -6.12 -4.35
N ILE A 62 -0.74 -6.20 -3.73
CA ILE A 62 -0.21 -5.19 -2.81
C ILE A 62 0.90 -4.43 -3.54
N ILE A 63 0.72 -3.14 -3.75
CA ILE A 63 1.77 -2.25 -4.26
C ILE A 63 2.30 -1.44 -3.09
N VAL A 64 3.59 -1.55 -2.83
CA VAL A 64 4.27 -0.76 -1.80
C VAL A 64 4.77 0.54 -2.42
N ALA A 65 4.36 1.67 -1.88
CA ALA A 65 4.77 3.00 -2.37
C ALA A 65 6.29 3.23 -2.16
N GLU A 66 6.84 4.20 -2.90
CA GLU A 66 8.25 4.61 -2.80
C GLU A 66 8.62 5.12 -1.38
N PHE A 67 9.91 5.07 -1.03
CA PHE A 67 10.49 5.53 0.25
C PHE A 67 9.93 4.86 1.52
N CYS A 68 9.33 3.68 1.36
CA CYS A 68 8.70 2.91 2.43
C CYS A 68 9.60 1.79 2.98
N GLN A 69 10.92 1.98 3.00
CA GLN A 69 11.90 0.95 3.38
C GLN A 69 11.59 0.27 4.73
N THR A 70 11.10 1.05 5.70
CA THR A 70 10.76 0.56 7.04
C THR A 70 9.48 -0.28 7.09
N VAL A 71 8.60 -0.17 6.09
CA VAL A 71 7.36 -0.95 6.00
C VAL A 71 7.42 -2.07 4.95
N VAL A 72 8.51 -2.18 4.19
CA VAL A 72 8.77 -3.28 3.26
C VAL A 72 8.73 -4.65 3.95
N PRO A 73 9.38 -4.88 5.11
CA PRO A 73 9.29 -6.17 5.81
C PRO A 73 7.86 -6.51 6.23
N LEU A 74 7.09 -5.50 6.63
CA LEU A 74 5.68 -5.66 6.99
C LEU A 74 4.84 -6.04 5.77
N ALA A 75 4.99 -5.34 4.65
CA ALA A 75 4.29 -5.65 3.41
C ALA A 75 4.62 -7.07 2.93
N TRP A 76 5.91 -7.44 2.98
CA TRP A 76 6.39 -8.79 2.65
C TRP A 76 5.71 -9.87 3.50
N LEU A 77 5.68 -9.66 4.82
CA LEU A 77 5.01 -10.57 5.75
C LEU A 77 3.51 -10.68 5.45
N LEU A 78 2.83 -9.55 5.20
CA LEU A 78 1.41 -9.53 4.89
C LEU A 78 1.10 -10.27 3.59
N GLY A 79 1.88 -10.07 2.52
CA GLY A 79 1.67 -10.81 1.28
C GLY A 79 2.01 -12.30 1.40
N LYS A 80 3.02 -12.69 2.19
CA LYS A 80 3.29 -14.10 2.55
C LYS A 80 2.10 -14.74 3.27
N ILE A 81 1.54 -14.08 4.28
CA ILE A 81 0.40 -14.59 5.06
C ILE A 81 -0.88 -14.66 4.23
N THR A 82 -1.08 -13.70 3.33
CA THR A 82 -2.31 -13.63 2.50
C THR A 82 -2.19 -14.31 1.14
N GLY A 83 -1.00 -14.77 0.76
CA GLY A 83 -0.73 -15.34 -0.56
C GLY A 83 -0.88 -14.33 -1.71
N LYS A 84 -0.82 -13.02 -1.42
CA LYS A 84 -1.05 -11.95 -2.41
C LYS A 84 0.26 -11.55 -3.08
N LEU A 85 0.17 -11.20 -4.37
CA LEU A 85 1.33 -10.68 -5.11
C LEU A 85 1.73 -9.32 -4.55
N ILE A 86 3.03 -9.15 -4.31
CA ILE A 86 3.61 -7.91 -3.82
C ILE A 86 4.45 -7.29 -4.93
N VAL A 87 4.21 -6.03 -5.20
CA VAL A 87 4.99 -5.21 -6.13
C VAL A 87 5.59 -4.06 -5.34
N PHE A 88 6.88 -3.82 -5.49
CA PHE A 88 7.56 -2.71 -4.86
C PHE A 88 7.79 -1.61 -5.90
N ASP A 89 7.30 -0.39 -5.61
CA ASP A 89 7.63 0.80 -6.38
C ASP A 89 9.02 1.29 -5.91
N MET A 90 10.01 1.24 -6.81
CA MET A 90 11.40 1.66 -6.55
C MET A 90 11.66 3.10 -6.96
#